data_AF-A0A0J1DF88-F1
#
_entry.id   AF-A0A0J1DF88-F1
#
_cell.length_a   1.000
_cell.length_b   1.000
_cell.length_c   1.000
_cell.angle_alpha   90.00
_cell.angle_beta   90.00
_cell.angle_gamma   90.00
#
_symmetry.space_group_name_H-M   'P 1'
#
loop_
_entity.id
_entity.type
_entity.pdbx_description
1 polymer ?
#
loop_
_entity_poly.entity_id
_entity_poly.type
_entity_poly.pdbx_seq_one_letter_code
_entity_poly.pdbx_strand_id
1 'polypeptide(L)'
;MNVHQFLLILLARKKIILSTLLVTVALALGWSLIQSKTYKATASVLLNYKGVDPLTGLTMPGQLLPGYMATQIDIISSKNVALRVVDALHLASSPAVIQQFNEANEGRGSVRDWLADLLLKKLEIVPSRESSVVEISFKGADPAFSAAVANAFADEYEKITVQLKTQPAKKASSYFNEQTKQLRDNLEAAQARLSKYQQEKGIVSLDNNRVDVELQRLNELSAQLVQAQAAAMEGNSRQAAAGSALSSPDVANNALIQQMRANLATAEGKFADTSQRYGKNHPQYMAAKAELDKVRGELNAALGTVSRSVGANAQVMRQRESELREAVAQQKAKVLELNRARDELGVLLKDLDSAQRAFDAASQRFSQTRIEAQSEQSDISLLNPAVPPTQPSGPRVLLNTLVGILAGTVLGVGLALLLELLNRPVRSPSDVKDMLGIPVLGTIEWKPARARAGGIRSLMTPRRLLRLN
;
A
#
# COMPACT_ATOMS: atom_id res chain seq x y z
N MET A 1 41.59 25.60 60.54
CA MET A 1 42.37 24.35 60.60
C MET A 1 43.49 24.49 59.58
N ASN A 2 44.75 24.56 60.00
CA ASN A 2 45.90 24.70 59.10
C ASN A 2 46.25 23.34 58.46
N VAL A 3 46.87 23.34 57.27
CA VAL A 3 47.34 22.12 56.57
C VAL A 3 48.24 21.28 57.49
N HIS A 4 49.06 21.95 58.30
CA HIS A 4 49.91 21.29 59.30
C HIS A 4 49.10 20.58 60.40
N GLN A 5 47.99 21.15 60.89
CA GLN A 5 47.13 20.50 61.88
C GLN A 5 46.44 19.27 61.28
N PHE A 6 45.99 19.36 60.03
CA PHE A 6 45.38 18.23 59.31
C PHE A 6 46.35 17.04 59.20
N LEU A 7 47.60 17.26 58.80
CA LEU A 7 48.62 16.21 58.72
C LEU A 7 48.96 15.60 60.08
N LEU A 8 48.99 16.40 61.16
CA LEU A 8 49.20 15.90 62.51
C LEU A 8 48.05 15.00 62.99
N ILE A 9 46.80 15.33 62.63
CA ILE A 9 45.63 14.50 62.95
C ILE A 9 45.73 13.15 62.26
N LEU A 10 46.09 13.14 60.96
CA LEU A 10 46.27 11.90 60.19
C LEU A 10 47.36 11.02 60.79
N LEU A 11 48.52 11.58 61.15
CA LEU A 11 49.62 10.82 61.74
C LEU A 11 49.28 10.28 63.15
N ALA A 12 48.54 11.06 63.95
CA ALA A 12 48.18 10.68 65.32
C ALA A 12 47.09 9.60 65.35
N ARG A 13 46.17 9.62 64.38
CA ARG A 13 45.07 8.66 64.23
C ARG A 13 45.34 7.59 63.18
N LYS A 14 46.58 7.45 62.70
CA LYS A 14 46.96 6.47 61.65
C LYS A 14 46.51 5.03 61.90
N LYS A 15 46.45 4.61 63.18
CA LYS A 15 45.95 3.27 63.54
C LYS A 15 44.45 3.11 63.26
N ILE A 16 43.67 4.16 63.50
CA ILE A 16 42.24 4.18 63.20
C ILE A 16 42.04 4.11 61.69
N ILE A 17 42.70 5.00 60.95
CA ILE A 17 42.65 5.05 59.47
C ILE A 17 43.06 3.70 58.86
N LEU A 18 44.16 3.10 59.34
CA LEU A 18 44.63 1.81 58.86
C LEU A 18 43.66 0.67 59.24
N SER A 19 43.08 0.70 60.44
CA SER A 19 42.11 -0.32 60.88
C SER A 19 40.80 -0.24 60.11
N THR A 20 40.29 0.96 59.83
CA THR A 20 39.07 1.16 59.04
C THR A 20 39.31 0.78 57.58
N LEU A 21 40.48 1.08 57.03
CA LEU A 21 40.88 0.65 55.70
C LEU A 21 40.98 -0.88 55.62
N LEU A 22 41.63 -1.53 56.60
CA LEU A 22 41.77 -2.98 56.61
C LEU A 22 40.41 -3.68 56.72
N VAL A 23 39.52 -3.18 57.59
CA VAL A 23 38.15 -3.72 57.74
C VAL A 23 37.34 -3.54 56.47
N THR A 24 37.36 -2.36 55.85
CA THR A 24 36.58 -2.10 54.61
C THR A 24 37.10 -2.90 53.42
N VAL A 25 38.43 -3.06 53.29
CA VAL A 25 39.03 -3.93 52.26
C VAL A 25 38.72 -5.40 52.51
N ALA A 26 38.80 -5.86 53.76
CA ALA A 26 38.44 -7.23 54.12
C ALA A 26 36.95 -7.53 53.86
N LEU A 27 36.06 -6.58 54.15
CA LEU A 27 34.64 -6.68 53.84
C LEU A 27 34.39 -6.69 52.32
N ALA A 28 35.06 -5.81 51.56
CA ALA A 28 34.94 -5.77 50.10
C ALA A 28 35.44 -7.06 49.44
N LEU A 29 36.58 -7.59 49.92
CA LEU A 29 37.13 -8.88 49.48
C LEU A 29 36.22 -10.04 49.84
N GLY A 30 35.81 -10.13 51.11
CA GLY A 30 34.92 -11.18 51.60
C GLY A 30 33.60 -11.19 50.83
N TRP A 31 32.98 -10.03 50.66
CA TRP A 31 31.77 -9.86 49.86
C TRP A 31 31.98 -10.29 48.40
N SER A 32 33.09 -9.87 47.78
CA SER A 32 33.39 -10.19 46.39
C SER A 32 33.75 -11.66 46.16
N LEU A 33 34.19 -12.40 47.19
CA LEU A 33 34.48 -13.83 47.09
C LEU A 33 33.26 -14.71 47.38
N ILE A 34 32.29 -14.21 48.15
CA ILE A 34 31.05 -14.93 48.48
C ILE A 34 30.06 -14.88 47.30
N GLN A 35 30.11 -13.84 46.47
CA GLN A 35 29.23 -13.73 45.31
C GLN A 35 29.51 -14.82 44.26
N SER A 36 28.43 -15.39 43.71
CA SER A 36 28.51 -16.38 42.64
C SER A 36 29.22 -15.80 41.42
N LYS A 37 30.16 -16.58 40.87
CA LYS A 37 30.82 -16.24 39.61
C LYS A 37 29.77 -16.14 38.50
N THR A 38 29.87 -15.10 37.68
CA THR A 38 28.99 -14.86 36.55
C THR A 38 29.78 -14.88 35.25
N TYR A 39 29.30 -15.62 34.28
CA TYR A 39 29.91 -15.84 32.98
C TYR A 39 29.08 -15.11 31.92
N LYS A 40 29.76 -14.38 31.03
CA LYS A 40 29.17 -13.66 29.91
C LYS A 40 29.58 -14.36 28.63
N ALA A 41 28.60 -14.89 27.88
CA ALA A 41 28.81 -15.43 26.55
C ALA A 41 28.15 -14.50 25.53
N THR A 42 28.76 -14.31 24.36
CA THR A 42 28.35 -13.32 23.37
C THR A 42 28.29 -13.94 21.98
N ALA A 43 27.13 -13.86 21.33
CA ALA A 43 26.95 -14.15 19.92
C ALA A 43 26.95 -12.84 19.14
N SER A 44 27.59 -12.82 17.96
CA SER A 44 27.61 -11.66 17.07
C SER A 44 26.74 -11.93 15.86
N VAL A 45 25.82 -11.02 15.58
CA VAL A 45 24.87 -11.12 14.46
C VAL A 45 25.10 -9.95 13.51
N LEU A 46 25.28 -10.24 12.23
CA LEU A 46 25.39 -9.24 11.18
C LEU A 46 23.99 -8.94 10.61
N LEU A 47 23.59 -7.68 10.69
CA LEU A 47 22.38 -7.16 10.07
C LEU A 47 22.72 -6.72 8.64
N ASN A 48 22.22 -7.43 7.64
CA ASN A 48 22.46 -7.11 6.24
C ASN A 48 21.56 -5.94 5.81
N TYR A 49 22.04 -4.72 6.06
CA TYR A 49 21.42 -3.52 5.53
C TYR A 49 21.78 -3.40 4.04
N LYS A 50 20.96 -3.97 3.15
CA LYS A 50 21.17 -3.80 1.70
C LYS A 50 20.95 -2.38 1.21
N GLY A 51 20.55 -1.44 2.08
CA GLY A 51 20.27 -0.06 1.70
C GLY A 51 19.08 0.10 0.75
N VAL A 52 18.58 -0.98 0.15
CA VAL A 52 17.39 -1.03 -0.70
C VAL A 52 16.29 -1.79 0.02
N ASP A 53 15.10 -1.20 0.06
CA ASP A 53 13.90 -1.87 0.53
C ASP A 53 13.62 -3.09 -0.39
N PRO A 54 13.57 -4.32 0.16
CA PRO A 54 13.35 -5.52 -0.64
C PRO A 54 12.00 -5.56 -1.36
N LEU A 55 11.02 -4.72 -0.97
CA LEU A 55 9.73 -4.61 -1.64
C LEU A 55 9.69 -3.54 -2.74
N THR A 56 10.40 -2.43 -2.58
CA THR A 56 10.31 -1.28 -3.51
C THR A 56 11.57 -1.06 -4.34
N GLY A 57 12.69 -1.69 -3.98
CA GLY A 57 13.99 -1.47 -4.60
C GLY A 57 14.57 -0.07 -4.34
N LEU A 58 13.90 0.75 -3.54
CA LEU A 58 14.29 2.12 -3.25
C LEU A 58 15.39 2.14 -2.19
N THR A 59 16.41 2.96 -2.42
CA THR A 59 17.49 3.14 -1.47
C THR A 59 17.02 3.97 -0.27
N MET A 60 16.99 3.36 0.92
CA MET A 60 16.73 4.04 2.19
C MET A 60 17.89 4.97 2.56
N PRO A 61 17.64 6.26 2.88
CA PRO A 61 18.68 7.21 3.28
C PRO A 61 19.45 6.72 4.52
N GLY A 62 20.78 6.80 4.49
CA GLY A 62 21.63 6.35 5.60
C GLY A 62 21.40 7.04 6.94
N GLN A 63 20.68 8.17 6.96
CA GLN A 63 20.27 8.85 8.20
C GLN A 63 19.25 8.04 9.03
N LEU A 64 18.60 7.03 8.46
CA LEU A 64 17.62 6.18 9.16
C LEU A 64 18.26 4.94 9.83
N LEU A 65 19.57 4.69 9.60
CA LEU A 65 20.31 3.56 10.18
C LEU A 65 20.23 3.47 11.71
N PRO A 66 20.38 4.56 12.49
CA PRO A 66 20.25 4.49 13.95
C PRO A 66 18.85 4.05 14.42
N GLY A 67 17.79 4.51 13.76
CA GLY A 67 16.41 4.10 14.07
C GLY A 67 16.14 2.64 13.72
N TYR A 68 16.71 2.17 12.60
CA TYR A 68 16.65 0.75 12.22
C TYR A 68 17.36 -0.14 13.25
N MET A 69 18.57 0.21 13.70
CA MET A 69 19.30 -0.54 14.72
C MET A 69 18.54 -0.59 16.06
N ALA A 70 17.98 0.53 16.51
CA ALA A 70 17.15 0.57 17.72
C ALA A 70 15.95 -0.39 17.61
N THR A 71 15.26 -0.37 16.46
CA THR A 71 14.14 -1.28 16.20
C THR A 71 14.57 -2.75 16.25
N GLN A 72 15.73 -3.09 15.69
CA GLN A 72 16.24 -4.46 15.75
C GLN A 72 16.58 -4.90 17.18
N ILE A 73 17.15 -4.00 17.99
CA ILE A 73 17.40 -4.27 19.42
C ILE A 73 16.10 -4.52 20.17
N ASP A 74 15.05 -3.74 19.91
CA ASP A 74 13.72 -3.93 20.51
C ASP A 74 13.10 -5.27 20.09
N ILE A 75 13.30 -5.70 18.84
CA ILE A 75 12.85 -7.01 18.37
C ILE A 75 13.62 -8.13 19.12
N ILE A 76 14.94 -8.06 19.20
CA ILE A 76 15.78 -9.06 19.89
C ILE A 76 15.42 -9.14 21.38
N SER A 77 15.21 -8.00 22.03
CA SER A 77 14.80 -7.91 23.45
C SER A 77 13.31 -8.09 23.69
N SER A 78 12.54 -8.42 22.65
CA SER A 78 11.10 -8.62 22.80
C SER A 78 10.78 -9.91 23.55
N LYS A 79 9.68 -9.88 24.30
CA LYS A 79 9.16 -11.06 25.00
C LYS A 79 8.90 -12.24 24.05
N ASN A 80 8.52 -11.98 22.80
CA ASN A 80 8.26 -13.02 21.81
C ASN A 80 9.53 -13.84 21.49
N VAL A 81 10.68 -13.18 21.29
CA VAL A 81 11.96 -13.88 21.09
C VAL A 81 12.32 -14.69 22.34
N ALA A 82 12.22 -14.09 23.54
CA ALA A 82 12.54 -14.77 24.78
C ALA A 82 11.66 -16.01 25.03
N LEU A 83 10.36 -15.93 24.75
CA LEU A 83 9.44 -17.07 24.84
C LEU A 83 9.83 -18.22 23.90
N ARG A 84 10.30 -17.91 22.69
CA ARG A 84 10.78 -18.94 21.75
C ARG A 84 12.07 -19.57 22.19
N VAL A 85 12.98 -18.79 22.78
CA VAL A 85 14.22 -19.33 23.37
C VAL A 85 13.91 -20.31 24.50
N VAL A 86 12.93 -19.98 25.34
CA VAL A 86 12.45 -20.89 26.40
C VAL A 86 11.93 -22.20 25.80
N ASP A 87 11.19 -22.14 24.70
CA ASP A 87 10.65 -23.32 24.03
C ASP A 87 11.74 -24.13 23.31
N ALA A 88 12.63 -23.46 22.58
CA ALA A 88 13.71 -24.07 21.80
C ALA A 88 14.73 -24.80 22.67
N LEU A 89 15.00 -24.28 23.87
CA LEU A 89 15.87 -24.91 24.85
C LEU A 89 15.10 -25.82 25.83
N HIS A 90 13.78 -25.98 25.65
CA HIS A 90 12.91 -26.78 26.51
C HIS A 90 13.05 -26.46 28.02
N LEU A 91 13.31 -25.19 28.36
CA LEU A 91 13.64 -24.79 29.74
C LEU A 91 12.45 -24.95 30.70
N ALA A 92 11.23 -24.76 30.20
CA ALA A 92 10.00 -24.88 30.97
C ALA A 92 9.69 -26.32 31.39
N SER A 93 10.33 -27.32 30.78
CA SER A 93 10.12 -28.74 31.09
C SER A 93 11.02 -29.26 32.22
N SER A 94 11.98 -28.46 32.70
CA SER A 94 12.92 -28.88 33.75
C SER A 94 12.26 -28.85 35.14
N PRO A 95 12.29 -29.95 35.92
CA PRO A 95 11.71 -29.99 37.27
C PRO A 95 12.30 -28.93 38.22
N ALA A 96 13.60 -28.65 38.10
CA ALA A 96 14.27 -27.64 38.91
C ALA A 96 13.75 -26.22 38.64
N VAL A 97 13.36 -25.96 37.39
CA VAL A 97 12.82 -24.66 36.96
C VAL A 97 11.39 -24.47 37.44
N ILE A 98 10.58 -25.54 37.39
CA ILE A 98 9.21 -25.54 37.92
C ILE A 98 9.21 -25.29 39.44
N GLN A 99 10.16 -25.90 40.15
CA GLN A 99 10.31 -25.66 41.60
C GLN A 99 10.68 -24.21 41.90
N GLN A 100 11.68 -23.64 41.20
CA GLN A 100 12.07 -22.23 41.35
C GLN A 100 10.93 -21.27 41.04
N PHE A 101 10.10 -21.59 40.04
CA PHE A 101 8.91 -20.81 39.72
C PHE A 101 7.88 -20.82 40.87
N ASN A 102 7.60 -22.01 41.43
CA ASN A 102 6.66 -22.16 42.54
C ASN A 102 7.13 -21.41 43.80
N GLU A 103 8.44 -21.42 44.07
CA GLU A 103 9.05 -20.68 45.18
C GLU A 103 9.02 -19.15 44.96
N ALA A 104 9.21 -18.69 43.72
CA ALA A 104 9.30 -17.26 43.42
C ALA A 104 7.93 -16.58 43.25
N ASN A 105 6.92 -17.29 42.76
CA ASN A 105 5.66 -16.71 42.29
C ASN A 105 4.40 -17.35 42.89
N GLU A 106 4.55 -18.22 43.91
CA GLU A 106 3.44 -18.95 44.54
C GLU A 106 2.56 -19.71 43.52
N GLY A 107 3.15 -20.14 42.40
CA GLY A 107 2.45 -20.84 41.32
C GLY A 107 1.53 -19.97 40.46
N ARG A 108 1.56 -18.63 40.59
CA ARG A 108 0.74 -17.72 39.78
C ARG A 108 1.43 -17.34 38.47
N GLY A 109 0.73 -17.56 37.36
CA GLY A 109 1.18 -17.24 36.01
C GLY A 109 1.72 -18.46 35.24
N SER A 110 2.31 -18.20 34.08
CA SER A 110 2.92 -19.25 33.25
C SER A 110 4.41 -19.34 33.52
N VAL A 111 4.92 -20.56 33.77
CA VAL A 111 6.37 -20.85 33.92
C VAL A 111 7.15 -20.29 32.74
N ARG A 112 6.59 -20.40 31.53
CA ARG A 112 7.18 -19.93 30.27
C ARG A 112 7.35 -18.40 30.25
N ASP A 113 6.32 -17.67 30.68
CA ASP A 113 6.36 -16.21 30.74
C ASP A 113 7.35 -15.69 31.79
N TRP A 114 7.34 -16.31 32.98
CA TRP A 114 8.27 -15.96 34.05
C TRP A 114 9.73 -16.20 33.65
N LEU A 115 10.01 -17.32 32.97
CA LEU A 115 11.33 -17.63 32.43
C LEU A 115 11.77 -16.61 31.38
N ALA A 116 10.89 -16.25 30.45
CA ALA A 116 11.20 -15.25 29.44
C ALA A 116 11.61 -13.91 30.08
N ASP A 117 10.87 -13.46 31.10
CA ASP A 117 11.18 -12.22 31.83
C ASP A 117 12.51 -12.33 32.60
N LEU A 118 12.85 -13.51 33.14
CA LEU A 118 14.12 -13.77 33.81
C LEU A 118 15.30 -13.75 32.82
N LEU A 119 15.13 -14.34 31.64
CA LEU A 119 16.14 -14.33 30.58
C LEU A 119 16.40 -12.90 30.10
N LEU A 120 15.35 -12.11 29.84
CA LEU A 120 15.46 -10.72 29.40
C LEU A 120 16.21 -9.84 30.40
N LYS A 121 16.01 -10.02 31.71
CA LYS A 121 16.76 -9.28 32.75
C LYS A 121 18.27 -9.53 32.72
N LYS A 122 18.70 -10.68 32.21
CA LYS A 122 20.12 -11.09 32.14
C LYS A 122 20.71 -10.97 30.74
N LEU A 123 19.90 -10.58 29.76
CA LEU A 123 20.28 -10.32 28.38
C LEU A 123 20.84 -8.91 28.26
N GLU A 124 21.95 -8.79 27.55
CA GLU A 124 22.60 -7.52 27.25
C GLU A 124 22.84 -7.47 25.74
N ILE A 125 22.18 -6.54 25.06
CA ILE A 125 22.29 -6.37 23.60
C ILE A 125 23.01 -5.05 23.35
N VAL A 126 24.15 -5.11 22.66
CA VAL A 126 24.97 -3.92 22.41
C VAL A 126 25.26 -3.83 20.91
N PRO A 127 24.89 -2.72 20.24
CA PRO A 127 25.32 -2.48 18.87
C PRO A 127 26.81 -2.13 18.87
N SER A 128 27.56 -2.73 17.95
CA SER A 128 28.97 -2.38 17.76
C SER A 128 29.08 -1.00 17.10
N ARG A 129 29.99 -0.17 17.62
CA ARG A 129 30.14 1.23 17.17
C ARG A 129 30.49 1.27 15.68
N GLU A 130 29.72 2.06 14.92
CA GLU A 130 29.95 2.29 13.48
C GLU A 130 29.89 1.01 12.62
N SER A 131 29.13 -0.02 13.03
CA SER A 131 28.93 -1.24 12.24
C SER A 131 27.48 -1.74 12.28
N SER A 132 27.13 -2.62 11.34
CA SER A 132 25.84 -3.33 11.32
C SER A 132 25.88 -4.64 12.13
N VAL A 133 26.78 -4.75 13.10
CA VAL A 133 26.91 -5.94 13.97
C VAL A 133 26.28 -5.66 15.33
N VAL A 134 25.43 -6.57 15.77
CA VAL A 134 24.82 -6.56 17.10
C VAL A 134 25.40 -7.71 17.92
N GLU A 135 25.88 -7.39 19.12
CA GLU A 135 26.35 -8.37 20.09
C GLU A 135 25.21 -8.73 21.05
N ILE A 136 24.80 -10.00 21.01
CA ILE A 136 23.79 -10.57 21.90
C ILE A 136 24.53 -11.32 23.00
N SER A 137 24.51 -10.76 24.21
CA SER A 137 25.24 -11.34 25.35
C SER A 137 24.31 -11.80 26.45
N PHE A 138 24.60 -12.96 27.05
CA PHE A 138 23.84 -13.47 28.19
C PHE A 138 24.74 -13.73 29.40
N LYS A 139 24.29 -13.28 30.58
CA LYS A 139 24.99 -13.44 31.86
C LYS A 139 24.38 -14.55 32.70
N GLY A 140 25.14 -15.60 32.99
CA GLY A 140 24.68 -16.78 33.73
C GLY A 140 25.73 -17.33 34.70
N ALA A 141 25.34 -18.30 35.52
CA ALA A 141 26.26 -18.98 36.45
C ALA A 141 27.02 -20.13 35.77
N ASP A 142 26.44 -20.76 34.75
CA ASP A 142 27.05 -21.82 33.96
C ASP A 142 27.53 -21.28 32.60
N PRO A 143 28.83 -21.38 32.27
CA PRO A 143 29.38 -20.97 30.98
C PRO A 143 28.69 -21.61 29.77
N ALA A 144 28.35 -22.91 29.87
CA ALA A 144 27.76 -23.65 28.76
C ALA A 144 26.32 -23.19 28.51
N PHE A 145 25.52 -23.09 29.57
CA PHE A 145 24.19 -22.51 29.52
C PHE A 145 24.19 -21.08 28.98
N SER A 146 25.14 -20.25 29.40
CA SER A 146 25.24 -18.87 28.92
C SER A 146 25.45 -18.78 27.41
N ALA A 147 26.32 -19.64 26.86
CA ALA A 147 26.55 -19.70 25.42
C ALA A 147 25.32 -20.24 24.67
N ALA A 148 24.68 -21.30 25.21
CA ALA A 148 23.48 -21.88 24.61
C ALA A 148 22.33 -20.87 24.52
N VAL A 149 22.10 -20.08 25.58
CA VAL A 149 21.07 -19.03 25.59
C VAL A 149 21.40 -17.92 24.59
N ALA A 150 22.64 -17.43 24.55
CA ALA A 150 23.04 -16.38 23.60
C ALA A 150 22.87 -16.83 22.14
N ASN A 151 23.25 -18.08 21.82
CA ASN A 151 23.03 -18.66 20.49
C ASN A 151 21.54 -18.82 20.17
N ALA A 152 20.74 -19.33 21.11
CA ALA A 152 19.32 -19.49 20.90
C ALA A 152 18.62 -18.14 20.64
N PHE A 153 19.02 -17.05 21.32
CA PHE A 153 18.51 -15.71 21.02
C PHE A 153 18.85 -15.26 19.60
N ALA A 154 20.08 -15.53 19.12
CA ALA A 154 20.47 -15.20 17.76
C ALA A 154 19.66 -15.99 16.72
N ASP A 155 19.53 -17.31 16.91
CA ASP A 155 18.78 -18.20 16.01
C ASP A 155 17.28 -17.86 15.98
N GLU A 156 16.66 -17.64 17.13
CA GLU A 156 15.23 -17.30 17.20
C GLU A 156 14.93 -15.89 16.69
N TYR A 157 15.87 -14.95 16.84
CA TYR A 157 15.77 -13.64 16.22
C TYR A 157 15.79 -13.71 14.69
N GLU A 158 16.67 -14.52 14.10
CA GLU A 158 16.71 -14.77 12.66
C GLU A 158 15.36 -15.31 12.17
N LYS A 159 14.85 -16.36 12.81
CA LYS A 159 13.55 -16.97 12.48
C LYS A 159 12.39 -15.99 12.61
N ILE A 160 12.35 -15.18 13.67
CA ILE A 160 11.31 -14.16 13.86
C ILE A 160 11.37 -13.12 12.76
N THR A 161 12.56 -12.71 12.32
CA THR A 161 12.70 -11.69 11.29
C THR A 161 12.21 -12.19 9.93
N VAL A 162 12.58 -13.42 9.55
CA VAL A 162 12.01 -14.10 8.37
C VAL A 162 10.50 -14.19 8.49
N GLN A 163 9.98 -14.47 9.68
CA GLN A 163 8.54 -14.56 9.91
C GLN A 163 7.82 -13.20 9.83
N LEU A 164 8.41 -12.12 10.35
CA LEU A 164 7.85 -10.77 10.25
C LEU A 164 7.77 -10.30 8.80
N LYS A 165 8.68 -10.75 7.95
CA LYS A 165 8.67 -10.51 6.50
C LYS A 165 7.65 -11.39 5.76
N THR A 166 7.64 -12.70 6.04
CA THR A 166 6.83 -13.67 5.30
C THR A 166 5.37 -13.75 5.74
N GLN A 167 5.03 -13.49 7.01
CA GLN A 167 3.64 -13.60 7.49
C GLN A 167 2.67 -12.63 6.81
N PRO A 168 2.96 -11.31 6.72
CA PRO A 168 2.10 -10.38 5.98
C PRO A 168 1.97 -10.78 4.50
N ALA A 169 3.07 -11.20 3.88
CA ALA A 169 3.07 -11.70 2.50
C ALA A 169 2.20 -12.96 2.34
N LYS A 170 2.23 -13.93 3.29
CA LYS A 170 1.35 -15.11 3.28
C LYS A 170 -0.13 -14.72 3.31
N LYS A 171 -0.50 -13.76 4.19
CA LYS A 171 -1.88 -13.25 4.26
C LYS A 171 -2.28 -12.54 2.97
N ALA A 172 -1.45 -11.65 2.45
CA ALA A 172 -1.70 -10.96 1.19
C ALA A 172 -1.77 -11.92 -0.01
N SER A 173 -0.93 -12.96 -0.05
CA SER A 173 -0.96 -14.01 -1.06
C SER A 173 -2.28 -14.78 -1.01
N SER A 174 -2.78 -15.12 0.17
CA SER A 174 -4.09 -15.78 0.31
C SER A 174 -5.25 -14.89 -0.16
N TYR A 175 -5.20 -13.59 0.12
CA TYR A 175 -6.17 -12.61 -0.36
C TYR A 175 -6.15 -12.50 -1.89
N PHE A 176 -4.97 -12.29 -2.49
CA PHE A 176 -4.85 -12.18 -3.94
C PHE A 176 -5.19 -13.49 -4.66
N ASN A 177 -4.91 -14.65 -4.06
CA ASN A 177 -5.33 -15.94 -4.62
C ASN A 177 -6.86 -16.01 -4.76
N GLU A 178 -7.58 -15.60 -3.72
CA GLU A 178 -9.05 -15.62 -3.75
C GLU A 178 -9.60 -14.57 -4.73
N GLN A 179 -9.02 -13.38 -4.75
CA GLN A 179 -9.35 -12.35 -5.73
C GLN A 179 -9.11 -12.81 -7.17
N THR A 180 -8.00 -13.50 -7.44
CA THR A 180 -7.67 -14.04 -8.77
C THR A 180 -8.68 -15.09 -9.21
N LYS A 181 -9.17 -15.95 -8.31
CA LYS A 181 -10.25 -16.90 -8.64
C LYS A 181 -11.53 -16.17 -9.03
N GLN A 182 -11.97 -15.22 -8.20
CA GLN A 182 -13.18 -14.45 -8.49
C GLN A 182 -13.08 -13.67 -9.81
N LEU A 183 -11.90 -13.10 -10.11
CA LEU A 183 -11.64 -12.41 -11.36
C LEU A 183 -11.59 -13.37 -12.56
N ARG A 184 -11.11 -14.60 -12.38
CA ARG A 184 -11.18 -15.65 -13.41
C ARG A 184 -12.63 -16.00 -13.71
N ASP A 185 -13.45 -16.21 -12.69
CA ASP A 185 -14.87 -16.53 -12.87
C ASP A 185 -15.60 -15.39 -13.61
N ASN A 186 -15.27 -14.13 -13.28
CA ASN A 186 -15.80 -12.96 -13.98
C ASN A 186 -15.34 -12.88 -15.44
N LEU A 187 -14.08 -13.22 -15.72
CA LEU A 187 -13.53 -13.28 -17.07
C LEU A 187 -14.23 -14.36 -17.90
N GLU A 188 -14.38 -15.57 -17.36
CA GLU A 188 -15.11 -16.67 -18.01
C GLU A 188 -16.57 -16.30 -18.26
N ALA A 189 -17.23 -15.65 -17.30
CA ALA A 189 -18.59 -15.16 -17.46
C ALA A 189 -18.70 -14.05 -18.54
N ALA A 190 -17.73 -13.15 -18.65
CA ALA A 190 -17.67 -12.13 -19.70
C ALA A 190 -17.45 -12.77 -21.09
N GLN A 191 -16.54 -13.73 -21.19
CA GLN A 191 -16.30 -14.51 -22.42
C GLN A 191 -17.56 -15.28 -22.84
N ALA A 192 -18.24 -15.94 -21.90
CA ALA A 192 -19.48 -16.67 -22.16
C ALA A 192 -20.60 -15.75 -22.65
N ARG A 193 -20.77 -14.57 -22.05
CA ARG A 193 -21.73 -13.55 -22.51
C ARG A 193 -21.42 -13.09 -23.94
N LEU A 194 -20.17 -12.80 -24.23
CA LEU A 194 -19.74 -12.40 -25.58
C LEU A 194 -20.02 -13.51 -26.61
N SER A 195 -19.62 -14.75 -26.30
CA SER A 195 -19.82 -15.89 -27.20
C SER A 195 -21.29 -16.19 -27.44
N LYS A 196 -22.12 -16.17 -26.39
CA LYS A 196 -23.57 -16.34 -26.50
C LYS A 196 -24.20 -15.25 -27.37
N TYR A 197 -23.81 -14.00 -27.16
CA TYR A 197 -24.30 -12.89 -27.97
C TYR A 197 -23.90 -13.01 -29.45
N GLN A 198 -22.65 -13.42 -29.73
CA GLN A 198 -22.18 -13.69 -31.09
C GLN A 198 -22.98 -14.83 -31.75
N GLN A 199 -23.29 -15.90 -31.02
CA GLN A 199 -24.10 -17.02 -31.52
C GLN A 199 -25.54 -16.59 -31.81
N GLU A 200 -26.19 -15.88 -30.88
CA GLU A 200 -27.59 -15.41 -31.02
C GLU A 200 -27.76 -14.43 -32.19
N LYS A 201 -26.76 -13.58 -32.44
CA LYS A 201 -26.78 -12.61 -33.54
C LYS A 201 -26.15 -13.13 -34.83
N GLY A 202 -25.65 -14.37 -34.86
CA GLY A 202 -25.00 -14.97 -36.02
C GLY A 202 -23.74 -14.21 -36.48
N ILE A 203 -23.01 -13.61 -35.54
CA ILE A 203 -21.79 -12.86 -35.80
C ILE A 203 -20.63 -13.85 -35.84
N VAL A 204 -20.37 -14.39 -37.03
CA VAL A 204 -19.30 -15.39 -37.26
C VAL A 204 -17.92 -14.71 -37.42
N SER A 205 -17.91 -13.43 -37.79
CA SER A 205 -16.71 -12.60 -37.94
C SER A 205 -17.00 -11.19 -37.43
N LEU A 206 -16.04 -10.55 -36.74
CA LEU A 206 -16.13 -9.15 -36.30
C LEU A 206 -16.06 -8.13 -37.46
N ASP A 207 -16.39 -8.54 -38.68
CA ASP A 207 -16.19 -7.73 -39.87
C ASP A 207 -17.24 -6.60 -39.92
N ASN A 208 -16.77 -5.37 -39.78
CA ASN A 208 -17.59 -4.16 -39.82
C ASN A 208 -18.30 -3.95 -41.18
N ASN A 209 -17.87 -4.67 -42.22
CA ASN A 209 -18.35 -4.51 -43.60
C ASN A 209 -19.86 -4.67 -43.76
N ARG A 210 -20.54 -5.48 -42.93
CA ARG A 210 -21.99 -5.71 -43.10
C ARG A 210 -22.83 -4.47 -42.82
N VAL A 211 -22.48 -3.70 -41.77
CA VAL A 211 -23.22 -2.46 -41.44
C VAL A 211 -22.99 -1.42 -42.52
N ASP A 212 -21.74 -1.29 -42.99
CA ASP A 212 -21.35 -0.30 -43.99
C ASP A 212 -22.04 -0.55 -45.34
N VAL A 213 -22.17 -1.80 -45.77
CA VAL A 213 -22.90 -2.18 -47.00
C VAL A 213 -24.39 -1.83 -46.88
N GLU A 214 -25.03 -2.13 -45.75
CA GLU A 214 -26.45 -1.84 -45.55
C GLU A 214 -26.71 -0.33 -45.41
N LEU A 215 -25.74 0.43 -44.86
CA LEU A 215 -25.78 1.90 -44.81
C LEU A 215 -25.61 2.51 -46.22
N GLN A 216 -24.73 1.95 -47.05
CA GLN A 216 -24.58 2.38 -48.44
C GLN A 216 -25.87 2.16 -49.24
N ARG A 217 -26.53 1.00 -49.07
CA ARG A 217 -27.86 0.74 -49.66
C ARG A 217 -28.92 1.73 -49.19
N LEU A 218 -28.91 2.11 -47.91
CA LEU A 218 -29.84 3.12 -47.38
C LEU A 218 -29.64 4.48 -48.06
N ASN A 219 -28.39 4.89 -48.26
CA ASN A 219 -28.06 6.14 -48.94
C ASN A 219 -28.52 6.12 -50.41
N GLU A 220 -28.34 4.99 -51.09
CA GLU A 220 -28.79 4.81 -52.48
C GLU A 220 -30.32 4.86 -52.60
N LEU A 221 -31.05 4.13 -51.75
CA LEU A 221 -32.52 4.18 -51.71
C LEU A 221 -33.03 5.58 -51.36
N SER A 222 -32.36 6.28 -50.46
CA SER A 222 -32.71 7.66 -50.09
C SER A 222 -32.53 8.61 -51.27
N ALA A 223 -31.45 8.45 -52.05
CA ALA A 223 -31.25 9.23 -53.28
C ALA A 223 -32.34 8.93 -54.33
N GLN A 224 -32.72 7.66 -54.51
CA GLN A 224 -33.80 7.26 -55.41
C GLN A 224 -35.16 7.82 -54.95
N LEU A 225 -35.43 7.85 -53.64
CA LEU A 225 -36.65 8.43 -53.09
C LEU A 225 -36.74 9.93 -53.38
N VAL A 226 -35.65 10.69 -53.23
CA VAL A 226 -35.63 12.13 -53.54
C VAL A 226 -35.97 12.37 -55.02
N GLN A 227 -35.41 11.56 -55.93
CA GLN A 227 -35.73 11.64 -57.35
C GLN A 227 -37.21 11.29 -57.63
N ALA A 228 -37.74 10.25 -56.98
CA ALA A 228 -39.14 9.87 -57.13
C ALA A 228 -40.12 10.89 -56.53
N GLN A 229 -39.76 11.53 -55.42
CA GLN A 229 -40.53 12.63 -54.82
C GLN A 229 -40.60 13.83 -55.77
N ALA A 230 -39.48 14.22 -56.36
CA ALA A 230 -39.47 15.29 -57.37
C ALA A 230 -40.36 14.94 -58.58
N ALA A 231 -40.27 13.71 -59.09
CA ALA A 231 -41.10 13.24 -60.20
C ALA A 231 -42.60 13.16 -59.85
N ALA A 232 -42.95 12.75 -58.62
CA ALA A 232 -44.32 12.70 -58.14
C ALA A 232 -44.91 14.11 -57.95
N MET A 233 -44.13 15.06 -57.41
CA MET A 233 -44.53 16.46 -57.31
C MET A 233 -44.79 17.08 -58.68
N GLU A 234 -43.90 16.81 -59.65
CA GLU A 234 -44.07 17.25 -61.03
C GLU A 234 -45.31 16.62 -61.67
N GLY A 235 -45.50 15.30 -61.53
CA GLY A 235 -46.66 14.58 -62.04
C GLY A 235 -47.98 15.10 -61.45
N ASN A 236 -48.01 15.41 -60.15
CA ASN A 236 -49.18 15.96 -59.48
C ASN A 236 -49.51 17.37 -59.97
N SER A 237 -48.49 18.22 -60.20
CA SER A 237 -48.65 19.54 -60.80
C SER A 237 -49.22 19.46 -62.22
N ARG A 238 -48.70 18.54 -63.04
CA ARG A 238 -49.19 18.27 -64.41
C ARG A 238 -50.64 17.75 -64.41
N GLN A 239 -50.99 16.87 -63.48
CA GLN A 239 -52.36 16.37 -63.31
C GLN A 239 -53.34 17.49 -62.92
N ALA A 240 -52.96 18.36 -61.98
CA ALA A 240 -53.77 19.50 -61.58
C ALA A 240 -53.99 20.48 -62.75
N ALA A 241 -52.95 20.74 -63.56
CA ALA A 241 -53.06 21.56 -64.76
C ALA A 241 -53.94 20.91 -65.86
N ALA A 242 -53.89 19.58 -66.01
CA ALA A 242 -54.70 18.83 -66.99
C ALA A 242 -56.21 18.83 -66.68
N GLY A 243 -56.61 19.05 -65.42
CA GLY A 243 -58.01 19.29 -65.04
C GLY A 243 -58.58 20.61 -65.59
N SER A 244 -57.70 21.55 -65.93
CA SER A 244 -58.06 22.85 -66.52
C SER A 244 -57.99 22.85 -68.07
N ALA A 245 -58.07 21.65 -68.69
CA ALA A 245 -58.22 21.25 -70.11
C ALA A 245 -57.52 22.05 -71.23
N LEU A 246 -57.51 23.39 -71.19
CA LEU A 246 -56.89 24.26 -72.20
C LEU A 246 -55.54 24.85 -71.77
N SER A 247 -55.17 24.80 -70.48
CA SER A 247 -53.95 25.43 -69.94
C SER A 247 -52.81 24.46 -69.62
N SER A 248 -53.02 23.15 -69.73
CA SER A 248 -51.96 22.14 -69.49
C SER A 248 -50.98 22.06 -70.67
N PRO A 249 -49.65 22.18 -70.45
CA PRO A 249 -48.64 21.99 -71.49
C PRO A 249 -48.73 20.62 -72.18
N ASP A 250 -49.10 19.57 -71.44
CA ASP A 250 -49.22 18.21 -71.97
C ASP A 250 -50.42 18.05 -72.92
N VAL A 251 -51.49 18.82 -72.69
CA VAL A 251 -52.67 18.86 -73.56
C VAL A 251 -52.43 19.80 -74.74
N ALA A 252 -51.78 20.94 -74.51
CA ALA A 252 -51.45 21.92 -75.53
C ALA A 252 -50.47 21.38 -76.58
N ASN A 253 -49.50 20.54 -76.18
CA ASN A 253 -48.50 20.00 -77.12
C ASN A 253 -48.90 18.67 -77.77
N ASN A 254 -50.09 18.14 -77.44
CA ASN A 254 -50.54 16.87 -78.00
C ASN A 254 -50.95 17.03 -79.48
N ALA A 255 -50.28 16.31 -80.38
CA ALA A 255 -50.50 16.42 -81.83
C ALA A 255 -51.95 16.10 -82.26
N LEU A 256 -52.61 15.14 -81.59
CA LEU A 256 -54.00 14.80 -81.86
C LEU A 256 -54.94 15.95 -81.46
N ILE A 257 -54.69 16.57 -80.31
CA ILE A 257 -55.46 17.73 -79.85
C ILE A 257 -55.25 18.92 -80.77
N GLN A 258 -54.02 19.19 -81.21
CA GLN A 258 -53.70 20.26 -82.16
C GLN A 258 -54.43 20.04 -83.50
N GLN A 259 -54.43 18.80 -84.01
CA GLN A 259 -55.16 18.45 -85.23
C GLN A 259 -56.68 18.59 -85.05
N MET A 260 -57.24 18.14 -83.91
CA MET A 260 -58.66 18.29 -83.61
C MET A 260 -59.08 19.74 -83.42
N ARG A 261 -58.20 20.60 -82.88
CA ARG A 261 -58.44 22.06 -82.80
C ARG A 261 -58.45 22.71 -84.18
N ALA A 262 -57.54 22.32 -85.08
CA ALA A 262 -57.55 22.80 -86.46
C ALA A 262 -58.81 22.36 -87.22
N ASN A 263 -59.24 21.10 -87.03
CA ASN A 263 -60.49 20.58 -87.57
C ASN A 263 -61.71 21.31 -87.01
N LEU A 264 -61.72 21.59 -85.70
CA LEU A 264 -62.78 22.36 -85.05
C LEU A 264 -62.87 23.77 -85.61
N ALA A 265 -61.74 24.48 -85.74
CA ALA A 265 -61.71 25.82 -86.33
C ALA A 265 -62.22 25.83 -87.78
N THR A 266 -61.91 24.78 -88.55
CA THR A 266 -62.40 24.60 -89.92
C THR A 266 -63.91 24.34 -89.94
N ALA A 267 -64.43 23.48 -89.07
CA ALA A 267 -65.86 23.18 -88.95
C ALA A 267 -66.66 24.38 -88.43
N GLU A 268 -66.11 25.14 -87.48
CA GLU A 268 -66.68 26.40 -86.98
C GLU A 268 -66.76 27.45 -88.08
N GLY A 269 -65.71 27.59 -88.90
CA GLY A 269 -65.72 28.49 -90.07
C GLY A 269 -66.78 28.10 -91.10
N LYS A 270 -66.89 26.81 -91.45
CA LYS A 270 -67.93 26.30 -92.38
C LYS A 270 -69.34 26.50 -91.84
N PHE A 271 -69.55 26.22 -90.55
CA PHE A 271 -70.84 26.44 -89.89
C PHE A 271 -71.20 27.92 -89.85
N ALA A 272 -70.24 28.80 -89.56
CA ALA A 272 -70.45 30.25 -89.57
C ALA A 272 -70.90 30.76 -90.95
N ASP A 273 -70.22 30.39 -92.03
CA ASP A 273 -70.61 30.79 -93.40
C ASP A 273 -72.00 30.21 -93.79
N THR A 274 -72.26 28.93 -93.48
CA THR A 274 -73.55 28.28 -93.77
C THR A 274 -74.69 28.90 -92.95
N SER A 275 -74.43 29.31 -91.71
CA SER A 275 -75.40 29.94 -90.81
C SER A 275 -75.81 31.34 -91.23
N GLN A 276 -74.94 32.05 -91.97
CA GLN A 276 -75.23 33.37 -92.52
C GLN A 276 -76.08 33.29 -93.79
N ARG A 277 -75.93 32.21 -94.58
CA ARG A 277 -76.61 32.03 -95.87
C ARG A 277 -77.94 31.29 -95.78
N TYR A 278 -78.10 30.39 -94.81
CA TYR A 278 -79.27 29.50 -94.72
C TYR A 278 -79.94 29.55 -93.35
N GLY A 279 -81.27 29.46 -93.33
CA GLY A 279 -82.05 29.39 -92.09
C GLY A 279 -81.90 28.05 -91.35
N LYS A 280 -82.24 28.03 -90.06
CA LYS A 280 -82.01 26.88 -89.14
C LYS A 280 -82.62 25.54 -89.60
N ASN A 281 -83.68 25.56 -90.41
CA ASN A 281 -84.38 24.35 -90.89
C ASN A 281 -83.85 23.83 -92.24
N HIS A 282 -82.83 24.48 -92.83
CA HIS A 282 -82.27 24.05 -94.11
C HIS A 282 -81.37 22.81 -93.94
N PRO A 283 -81.44 21.79 -94.83
CA PRO A 283 -80.64 20.57 -94.69
C PRO A 283 -79.13 20.81 -94.56
N GLN A 284 -78.59 21.80 -95.27
CA GLN A 284 -77.16 22.14 -95.21
C GLN A 284 -76.76 22.78 -93.87
N TYR A 285 -77.67 23.53 -93.22
CA TYR A 285 -77.43 24.07 -91.89
C TYR A 285 -77.35 22.96 -90.85
N MET A 286 -78.29 22.01 -90.89
CA MET A 286 -78.29 20.87 -89.96
C MET A 286 -77.07 19.97 -90.15
N ALA A 287 -76.66 19.74 -91.40
CA ALA A 287 -75.46 18.96 -91.72
C ALA A 287 -74.18 19.63 -91.18
N ALA A 288 -74.00 20.93 -91.41
CA ALA A 288 -72.84 21.69 -90.91
C ALA A 288 -72.83 21.76 -89.37
N LYS A 289 -74.01 21.91 -88.73
CA LYS A 289 -74.13 21.86 -87.27
C LYS A 289 -73.76 20.49 -86.71
N ALA A 290 -74.24 19.41 -87.33
CA ALA A 290 -73.93 18.04 -86.93
C ALA A 290 -72.44 17.72 -87.09
N GLU A 291 -71.78 18.23 -88.15
CA GLU A 291 -70.33 18.13 -88.34
C GLU A 291 -69.57 18.87 -87.21
N LEU A 292 -69.99 20.11 -86.87
CA LEU A 292 -69.41 20.87 -85.77
C LEU A 292 -69.59 20.16 -84.41
N ASP A 293 -70.79 19.70 -84.10
CA ASP A 293 -71.10 19.01 -82.84
C ASP A 293 -70.34 17.68 -82.74
N LYS A 294 -70.17 16.96 -83.87
CA LYS A 294 -69.35 15.75 -83.96
C LYS A 294 -67.88 16.05 -83.64
N VAL A 295 -67.27 17.03 -84.31
CA VAL A 295 -65.86 17.40 -84.08
C VAL A 295 -65.63 17.93 -82.66
N ARG A 296 -66.60 18.65 -82.08
CA ARG A 296 -66.58 19.06 -80.65
C ARG A 296 -66.62 17.85 -79.70
N GLY A 297 -67.48 16.88 -79.98
CA GLY A 297 -67.57 15.64 -79.20
C GLY A 297 -66.26 14.84 -79.25
N GLU A 298 -65.67 14.70 -80.43
CA GLU A 298 -64.38 14.04 -80.64
C GLU A 298 -63.23 14.76 -79.90
N LEU A 299 -63.18 16.10 -79.95
CA LEU A 299 -62.21 16.89 -79.20
C LEU A 299 -62.35 16.67 -77.68
N ASN A 300 -63.56 16.72 -77.14
CA ASN A 300 -63.80 16.49 -75.72
C ASN A 300 -63.42 15.06 -75.29
N ALA A 301 -63.68 14.06 -76.13
CA ALA A 301 -63.27 12.67 -75.89
C ALA A 301 -61.73 12.52 -75.90
N ALA A 302 -61.05 13.20 -76.83
CA ALA A 302 -59.59 13.23 -76.88
C ALA A 302 -58.98 13.95 -75.66
N LEU A 303 -59.53 15.12 -75.28
CA LEU A 303 -59.14 15.85 -74.06
C LEU A 303 -59.29 14.98 -72.80
N GLY A 304 -60.43 14.28 -72.66
CA GLY A 304 -60.65 13.35 -71.56
C GLY A 304 -59.67 12.17 -71.55
N THR A 305 -59.25 11.68 -72.71
CA THR A 305 -58.26 10.59 -72.82
C THR A 305 -56.86 11.04 -72.42
N VAL A 306 -56.44 12.23 -72.86
CA VAL A 306 -55.14 12.82 -72.46
C VAL A 306 -55.14 13.17 -70.97
N SER A 307 -56.22 13.75 -70.44
CA SER A 307 -56.32 14.06 -69.00
C SER A 307 -56.26 12.79 -68.14
N ARG A 308 -56.94 11.70 -68.54
CA ARG A 308 -56.83 10.39 -67.88
C ARG A 308 -55.42 9.80 -67.97
N SER A 309 -54.72 9.94 -69.09
CA SER A 309 -53.34 9.41 -69.20
C SER A 309 -52.34 10.18 -68.33
N VAL A 310 -52.47 11.51 -68.25
CA VAL A 310 -51.67 12.34 -67.33
C VAL A 310 -51.97 11.97 -65.88
N GLY A 311 -53.24 11.78 -65.51
CA GLY A 311 -53.63 11.31 -64.18
C GLY A 311 -53.11 9.91 -63.84
N ALA A 312 -53.13 8.99 -64.80
CA ALA A 312 -52.57 7.65 -64.63
C ALA A 312 -51.04 7.71 -64.41
N ASN A 313 -50.32 8.53 -65.18
CA ASN A 313 -48.87 8.72 -64.99
C ASN A 313 -48.55 9.33 -63.61
N ALA A 314 -49.29 10.34 -63.17
CA ALA A 314 -49.13 10.94 -61.85
C ALA A 314 -49.41 9.92 -60.72
N GLN A 315 -50.37 9.01 -60.90
CA GLN A 315 -50.63 7.93 -59.97
C GLN A 315 -49.46 6.93 -59.91
N VAL A 316 -48.88 6.55 -61.07
CA VAL A 316 -47.70 5.66 -61.12
C VAL A 316 -46.51 6.29 -60.39
N MET A 317 -46.28 7.60 -60.56
CA MET A 317 -45.19 8.29 -59.86
C MET A 317 -45.41 8.34 -58.34
N ARG A 318 -46.65 8.59 -57.89
CA ARG A 318 -47.00 8.55 -56.45
C ARG A 318 -46.85 7.15 -55.86
N GLN A 319 -47.24 6.12 -56.62
CA GLN A 319 -47.08 4.72 -56.20
C GLN A 319 -45.60 4.37 -56.02
N ARG A 320 -44.75 4.75 -56.99
CA ARG A 320 -43.30 4.55 -56.91
C ARG A 320 -42.66 5.31 -55.75
N GLU A 321 -43.09 6.53 -55.47
CA GLU A 321 -42.66 7.29 -54.29
C GLU A 321 -43.01 6.56 -52.99
N SER A 322 -44.24 6.05 -52.89
CA SER A 322 -44.71 5.30 -51.72
C SER A 322 -43.90 4.02 -51.48
N GLU A 323 -43.66 3.25 -52.54
CA GLU A 323 -42.85 2.02 -52.50
C GLU A 323 -41.40 2.30 -52.07
N LEU A 324 -40.79 3.35 -52.63
CA LEU A 324 -39.43 3.75 -52.23
C LEU A 324 -39.40 4.29 -50.80
N ARG A 325 -40.43 5.03 -50.36
CA ARG A 325 -40.52 5.50 -48.98
C ARG A 325 -40.60 4.32 -48.00
N GLU A 326 -41.37 3.30 -48.34
CA GLU A 326 -41.48 2.09 -47.53
C GLU A 326 -40.16 1.29 -47.52
N ALA A 327 -39.51 1.12 -48.67
CA ALA A 327 -38.20 0.46 -48.77
C ALA A 327 -37.12 1.19 -47.95
N VAL A 328 -37.09 2.53 -47.99
CA VAL A 328 -36.20 3.35 -47.15
C VAL A 328 -36.51 3.15 -45.67
N ALA A 329 -37.79 3.13 -45.27
CA ALA A 329 -38.18 2.92 -43.87
C ALA A 329 -37.75 1.54 -43.35
N GLN A 330 -37.95 0.48 -44.14
CA GLN A 330 -37.53 -0.89 -43.82
C GLN A 330 -36.00 -0.99 -43.73
N GLN A 331 -35.28 -0.42 -44.71
CA GLN A 331 -33.82 -0.44 -44.71
C GLN A 331 -33.23 0.36 -43.54
N LYS A 332 -33.83 1.52 -43.21
CA LYS A 332 -33.45 2.32 -42.04
C LYS A 332 -33.64 1.53 -40.75
N ALA A 333 -34.75 0.82 -40.59
CA ALA A 333 -35.00 -0.01 -39.42
C ALA A 333 -33.93 -1.12 -39.27
N LYS A 334 -33.58 -1.78 -40.38
CA LYS A 334 -32.52 -2.80 -40.42
C LYS A 334 -31.15 -2.25 -40.05
N VAL A 335 -30.76 -1.08 -40.57
CA VAL A 335 -29.49 -0.42 -40.22
C VAL A 335 -29.45 -0.03 -38.75
N LEU A 336 -30.56 0.48 -38.19
CA LEU A 336 -30.64 0.81 -36.76
C LEU A 336 -30.52 -0.43 -35.87
N GLU A 337 -31.12 -1.56 -36.26
CA GLU A 337 -30.98 -2.82 -35.53
C GLU A 337 -29.53 -3.32 -35.56
N LEU A 338 -28.88 -3.30 -36.72
CA LEU A 338 -27.47 -3.68 -36.85
C LEU A 338 -26.55 -2.77 -36.04
N ASN A 339 -26.80 -1.46 -36.01
CA ASN A 339 -26.03 -0.53 -35.18
C ASN A 339 -26.21 -0.81 -33.68
N ARG A 340 -27.45 -1.03 -33.21
CA ARG A 340 -27.68 -1.44 -31.80
C ARG A 340 -26.93 -2.72 -31.47
N ALA A 341 -26.95 -3.69 -32.38
CA ALA A 341 -26.27 -4.95 -32.16
C ALA A 341 -24.75 -4.79 -32.08
N ARG A 342 -24.18 -3.88 -32.88
CA ARG A 342 -22.76 -3.51 -32.86
C ARG A 342 -22.39 -2.77 -31.58
N ASP A 343 -23.21 -1.84 -31.13
CA ASP A 343 -22.95 -1.06 -29.92
C ASP A 343 -22.91 -1.99 -28.69
N GLU A 344 -23.87 -2.91 -28.59
CA GLU A 344 -23.92 -3.93 -27.52
C GLU A 344 -22.71 -4.88 -27.57
N LEU A 345 -22.30 -5.31 -28.78
CA LEU A 345 -21.06 -6.07 -28.96
C LEU A 345 -19.84 -5.29 -28.45
N GLY A 346 -19.77 -3.99 -28.75
CA GLY A 346 -18.70 -3.11 -28.31
C GLY A 346 -18.61 -2.98 -26.78
N VAL A 347 -19.76 -2.98 -26.10
CA VAL A 347 -19.80 -3.03 -24.62
C VAL A 347 -19.26 -4.36 -24.11
N LEU A 348 -19.72 -5.49 -24.66
CA LEU A 348 -19.26 -6.82 -24.24
C LEU A 348 -17.76 -7.04 -24.47
N LEU A 349 -17.20 -6.48 -25.55
CA LEU A 349 -15.75 -6.51 -25.80
C LEU A 349 -14.97 -5.69 -24.77
N LYS A 350 -15.47 -4.51 -24.38
CA LYS A 350 -14.85 -3.69 -23.33
C LYS A 350 -14.95 -4.36 -21.96
N ASP A 351 -16.07 -4.99 -21.66
CA ASP A 351 -16.25 -5.79 -20.43
C ASP A 351 -15.23 -6.93 -20.37
N LEU A 352 -15.02 -7.63 -21.48
CA LEU A 352 -14.03 -8.69 -21.61
C LEU A 352 -12.60 -8.17 -21.40
N ASP A 353 -12.21 -7.10 -22.09
CA ASP A 353 -10.87 -6.48 -21.93
C ASP A 353 -10.63 -6.01 -20.48
N SER A 354 -11.64 -5.38 -19.87
CA SER A 354 -11.58 -4.94 -18.47
C SER A 354 -11.40 -6.13 -17.51
N ALA A 355 -12.18 -7.20 -17.69
CA ALA A 355 -12.06 -8.41 -16.88
C ALA A 355 -10.70 -9.08 -17.05
N GLN A 356 -10.18 -9.14 -18.27
CA GLN A 356 -8.86 -9.70 -18.59
C GLN A 356 -7.75 -8.90 -17.90
N ARG A 357 -7.74 -7.57 -18.04
CA ARG A 357 -6.73 -6.71 -17.39
C ARG A 357 -6.76 -6.82 -15.87
N ALA A 358 -7.96 -6.88 -15.27
CA ALA A 358 -8.10 -7.05 -13.84
C ALA A 358 -7.53 -8.40 -13.38
N PHE A 359 -7.85 -9.50 -14.10
CA PHE A 359 -7.33 -10.83 -13.83
C PHE A 359 -5.79 -10.88 -13.95
N ASP A 360 -5.22 -10.30 -15.01
CA ASP A 360 -3.78 -10.29 -15.25
C ASP A 360 -3.04 -9.50 -14.15
N ALA A 361 -3.54 -8.31 -13.81
CA ALA A 361 -2.96 -7.48 -12.75
C ALA A 361 -3.00 -8.20 -11.38
N ALA A 362 -4.13 -8.84 -11.04
CA ALA A 362 -4.25 -9.61 -9.81
C ALA A 362 -3.34 -10.84 -9.81
N SER A 363 -3.25 -11.57 -10.93
CA SER A 363 -2.41 -12.75 -11.08
C SER A 363 -0.92 -12.41 -10.96
N GLN A 364 -0.49 -11.27 -11.51
CA GLN A 364 0.87 -10.77 -11.36
C GLN A 364 1.18 -10.44 -9.90
N ARG A 365 0.27 -9.73 -9.22
CA ARG A 365 0.41 -9.41 -7.79
C ARG A 365 0.44 -10.66 -6.92
N PHE A 366 -0.46 -11.62 -7.17
CA PHE A 366 -0.46 -12.91 -6.49
C PHE A 366 0.88 -13.62 -6.64
N SER A 367 1.42 -13.68 -7.86
CA SER A 367 2.69 -14.36 -8.14
C SER A 367 3.86 -13.70 -7.41
N GLN A 368 3.94 -12.37 -7.44
CA GLN A 368 4.96 -11.61 -6.71
C GLN A 368 4.89 -11.87 -5.20
N THR A 369 3.72 -11.67 -4.60
CA THR A 369 3.50 -11.85 -3.16
C THR A 369 3.68 -13.31 -2.73
N ARG A 370 3.40 -14.29 -3.60
CA ARG A 370 3.65 -15.71 -3.33
C ARG A 370 5.14 -16.02 -3.22
N ILE A 371 5.97 -15.44 -4.09
CA ILE A 371 7.43 -15.60 -4.02
C ILE A 371 7.96 -15.00 -2.72
N GLU A 372 7.48 -13.82 -2.33
CA GLU A 372 7.82 -13.18 -1.04
C GLU A 372 7.39 -14.03 0.16
N ALA A 373 6.18 -14.60 0.12
CA ALA A 373 5.65 -15.46 1.17
C ALA A 373 6.45 -16.76 1.36
N GLN A 374 7.14 -17.22 0.32
CA GLN A 374 8.00 -18.40 0.31
C GLN A 374 9.49 -18.07 0.51
N SER A 375 9.84 -16.79 0.67
CA SER A 375 11.23 -16.39 0.89
C SER A 375 11.71 -16.86 2.27
N GLU A 376 12.63 -17.81 2.30
CA GLU A 376 13.34 -18.22 3.53
C GLU A 376 14.60 -17.38 3.77
N GLN A 377 14.89 -16.43 2.87
CA GLN A 377 16.09 -15.63 2.96
C GLN A 377 15.99 -14.62 4.10
N SER A 378 16.82 -14.85 5.12
CA SER A 378 17.04 -13.89 6.20
C SER A 378 17.93 -12.75 5.74
N ASP A 379 17.57 -11.53 6.13
CA ASP A 379 18.43 -10.34 6.01
C ASP A 379 19.42 -10.25 7.19
N ILE A 380 19.50 -11.30 8.00
CA ILE A 380 20.37 -11.44 9.16
C ILE A 380 21.26 -12.66 8.96
N SER A 381 22.52 -12.56 9.34
CA SER A 381 23.45 -13.68 9.32
C SER A 381 24.19 -13.78 10.66
N LEU A 382 24.29 -14.98 11.21
CA LEU A 382 25.11 -15.25 12.38
C LEU A 382 26.59 -15.08 12.00
N LEU A 383 27.27 -14.09 12.58
CA LEU A 383 28.67 -13.81 12.29
C LEU A 383 29.58 -14.69 13.14
N ASN A 384 29.40 -14.65 14.46
CA ASN A 384 30.15 -15.47 15.40
C ASN A 384 29.17 -16.11 16.40
N PRO A 385 29.11 -17.45 16.51
CA PRO A 385 28.35 -18.09 17.58
C PRO A 385 29.00 -17.82 18.95
N ALA A 386 28.18 -17.75 19.98
CA ALA A 386 28.63 -17.68 21.36
C ALA A 386 29.38 -18.96 21.76
N VAL A 387 30.57 -18.78 22.31
CA VAL A 387 31.42 -19.84 22.87
C VAL A 387 31.39 -19.77 24.40
N PRO A 388 31.37 -20.90 25.13
CA PRO A 388 31.44 -20.89 26.59
C PRO A 388 32.70 -20.16 27.09
N PRO A 389 32.57 -19.10 27.91
CA PRO A 389 33.71 -18.34 28.39
C PRO A 389 34.53 -19.13 29.41
N THR A 390 35.85 -19.06 29.29
CA THR A 390 36.80 -19.74 30.20
C THR A 390 37.07 -18.98 31.49
N GLN A 391 36.79 -17.67 31.52
CA GLN A 391 36.99 -16.80 32.68
C GLN A 391 35.67 -16.15 33.12
N PRO A 392 35.43 -15.96 34.44
CA PRO A 392 34.24 -15.28 34.94
C PRO A 392 34.30 -13.79 34.62
N SER A 393 33.18 -13.26 34.15
CA SER A 393 32.99 -11.83 33.84
C SER A 393 32.77 -10.96 35.09
N GLY A 394 32.35 -11.58 36.20
CA GLY A 394 32.18 -10.92 37.49
C GLY A 394 32.11 -11.91 38.67
N PRO A 395 32.31 -11.42 39.90
CA PRO A 395 32.62 -10.05 40.29
C PRO A 395 34.06 -9.65 39.96
N ARG A 396 34.28 -8.39 39.57
CA ARG A 396 35.63 -7.84 39.27
C ARG A 396 36.39 -7.59 40.58
N VAL A 397 36.94 -8.66 41.16
CA VAL A 397 37.60 -8.64 42.48
C VAL A 397 38.58 -7.48 42.60
N LEU A 398 39.43 -7.27 41.59
CA LEU A 398 40.42 -6.18 41.56
C LEU A 398 39.78 -4.78 41.65
N LEU A 399 38.68 -4.55 40.92
CA LEU A 399 37.99 -3.26 40.93
C LEU A 399 37.30 -3.05 42.28
N ASN A 400 36.61 -4.07 42.80
CA ASN A 400 35.94 -4.02 44.09
C ASN A 400 36.93 -3.74 45.23
N THR A 401 38.13 -4.33 45.16
CA THR A 401 39.19 -4.06 46.14
C THR A 401 39.71 -2.64 46.05
N LEU A 402 39.90 -2.10 44.84
CA LEU A 402 40.38 -0.72 44.66
C LEU A 402 39.35 0.29 45.17
N VAL A 403 38.06 0.06 44.86
CA VAL A 403 36.95 0.85 45.41
C VAL A 403 36.90 0.73 46.93
N GLY A 404 37.08 -0.48 47.47
CA GLY A 404 37.17 -0.72 48.91
C GLY A 404 38.32 0.04 49.59
N ILE A 405 39.50 0.09 48.96
CA ILE A 405 40.66 0.85 49.45
C ILE A 405 40.33 2.36 49.46
N LEU A 406 39.77 2.88 48.37
CA LEU A 406 39.45 4.29 48.24
C LEU A 406 38.38 4.70 49.26
N ALA A 407 37.27 3.97 49.31
CA ALA A 407 36.20 4.18 50.28
C ALA A 407 36.70 4.04 51.72
N GLY A 408 37.53 3.03 52.00
CA GLY A 408 38.15 2.80 53.30
C GLY A 408 39.06 3.92 53.75
N THR A 409 39.81 4.51 52.81
CA THR A 409 40.67 5.68 53.08
C THR A 409 39.83 6.90 53.41
N VAL A 410 38.81 7.20 52.60
CA VAL A 410 37.92 8.35 52.83
C VAL A 410 37.16 8.21 54.15
N LEU A 411 36.59 7.04 54.42
CA LEU A 411 35.91 6.75 55.68
C LEU A 411 36.87 6.80 56.88
N GLY A 412 38.08 6.29 56.73
CA GLY A 412 39.10 6.33 57.78
C GLY A 412 39.52 7.75 58.13
N VAL A 413 39.77 8.59 57.12
CA VAL A 413 40.07 10.02 57.30
C VAL A 413 38.88 10.73 57.95
N GLY A 414 37.65 10.50 57.45
CA GLY A 414 36.44 11.08 58.01
C GLY A 414 36.22 10.71 59.47
N LEU A 415 36.36 9.43 59.84
CA LEU A 415 36.29 8.95 61.22
C LEU A 415 37.40 9.55 62.10
N ALA A 416 38.61 9.66 61.58
CA ALA A 416 39.73 10.29 62.30
C ALA A 416 39.45 11.76 62.60
N LEU A 417 38.90 12.52 61.65
CA LEU A 417 38.50 13.91 61.82
C LEU A 417 37.30 14.06 62.77
N LEU A 418 36.29 13.22 62.62
CA LEU A 418 35.09 13.24 63.46
C LEU A 418 35.43 12.95 64.93
N LEU A 419 36.28 11.95 65.19
CA LEU A 419 36.78 11.64 66.53
C LEU A 419 37.66 12.77 67.10
N GLU A 420 38.36 13.51 66.24
CA GLU A 420 39.12 14.69 66.65
C GLU A 420 38.21 15.90 66.93
N LEU A 421 37.10 16.05 66.21
CA LEU A 421 36.11 17.10 66.43
C LEU A 421 35.35 16.89 67.75
N LEU A 422 34.96 15.65 68.05
CA LEU A 422 34.29 15.27 69.31
C LEU A 422 35.21 15.35 70.53
N ASN A 423 36.50 15.06 70.35
CA ASN A 423 37.50 15.16 71.39
C ASN A 423 38.74 15.86 70.80
N ARG A 424 38.87 17.17 71.03
CA ARG A 424 40.01 18.01 70.60
C ARG A 424 41.10 18.04 71.66
N PRO A 425 42.12 17.16 71.63
CA PRO A 425 43.28 17.30 72.48
C PRO A 425 44.20 18.41 71.97
N VAL A 426 44.79 19.18 72.88
CA VAL A 426 45.90 20.09 72.57
C VAL A 426 47.11 19.27 72.12
N ARG A 427 47.60 19.47 70.90
CA ARG A 427 48.72 18.70 70.32
C ARG A 427 49.91 19.54 69.92
N SER A 428 49.72 20.82 69.60
CA SER A 428 50.81 21.75 69.31
C SER A 428 50.82 22.95 70.27
N PRO A 429 51.96 23.65 70.38
CA PRO A 429 52.03 24.94 71.06
C PRO A 429 51.11 25.99 70.41
N SER A 430 50.89 25.90 69.09
CA SER A 430 49.95 26.77 68.38
C SER A 430 48.50 26.52 68.78
N ASP A 431 48.11 25.27 69.10
CA ASP A 431 46.76 24.97 69.58
C ASP A 431 46.45 25.65 70.93
N VAL A 432 47.46 25.76 71.83
CA VAL A 432 47.35 26.49 73.11
C VAL A 432 47.20 27.99 72.88
N LYS A 433 48.03 28.53 71.97
CA LYS A 433 47.97 29.95 71.59
C LYS A 433 46.63 30.31 70.98
N ASP A 434 46.10 29.47 70.09
CA ASP A 434 44.83 29.71 69.39
C ASP A 434 43.61 29.48 70.30
N MET A 435 43.67 28.55 71.26
CA MET A 435 42.55 28.28 72.20
C MET A 435 42.49 29.25 73.38
N LEU A 436 43.64 29.68 73.92
CA LEU A 436 43.71 30.47 75.16
C LEU A 436 44.15 31.93 74.91
N GLY A 437 44.61 32.27 73.70
CA GLY A 437 45.03 33.63 73.33
C GLY A 437 46.39 34.07 73.91
N ILE A 438 47.15 33.15 74.52
CA ILE A 438 48.37 33.47 75.30
C ILE A 438 49.62 32.98 74.54
N PRO A 439 50.71 33.78 74.46
CA PRO A 439 51.96 33.33 73.85
C PRO A 439 52.59 32.17 74.64
N VAL A 440 52.93 31.08 73.94
CA VAL A 440 53.62 29.93 74.55
C VAL A 440 55.10 30.25 74.69
N LEU A 441 55.57 30.38 75.93
CA LEU A 441 56.95 30.80 76.25
C LEU A 441 57.98 29.66 76.22
N GLY A 442 57.54 28.40 76.29
CA GLY A 442 58.44 27.24 76.23
C GLY A 442 57.67 25.91 76.28
N THR A 443 58.28 24.85 75.75
CA THR A 443 57.73 23.49 75.76
C THR A 443 58.70 22.54 76.44
N ILE A 444 58.26 21.83 77.47
CA ILE A 444 59.06 20.82 78.16
C ILE A 444 58.63 19.44 77.63
N GLU A 445 59.59 18.66 77.14
CA GLU A 445 59.32 17.28 76.70
C GLU A 445 59.19 16.35 77.90
N TRP A 446 58.08 15.62 77.96
CA TRP A 446 57.89 14.54 78.92
C TRP A 446 57.69 13.21 78.17
N LYS A 447 58.62 12.26 78.37
CA LYS A 447 58.51 10.87 77.87
C LYS A 447 58.00 9.95 78.98
N PRO A 448 56.71 9.58 79.01
CA PRO A 448 56.21 8.60 79.96
C PRO A 448 56.71 7.18 79.63
N ALA A 449 56.85 6.33 80.64
CA ALA A 449 57.27 4.94 80.51
C ALA A 449 56.29 4.12 79.64
N ARG A 450 56.81 3.20 78.81
CA ARG A 450 56.02 2.35 77.89
C ARG A 450 55.04 1.46 78.67
N ALA A 451 53.77 1.85 78.71
CA ALA A 451 52.71 0.96 79.20
C ALA A 451 52.48 -0.19 78.18
N ARG A 452 52.60 -1.45 78.64
CA ARG A 452 52.16 -2.64 77.90
C ARG A 452 50.63 -2.63 77.86
N ALA A 453 50.05 -2.19 76.74
CA ALA A 453 48.61 -2.24 76.53
C ALA A 453 48.28 -3.30 75.47
N GLY A 454 47.83 -4.47 75.93
CA GLY A 454 47.08 -5.43 75.10
C GLY A 454 45.59 -5.10 75.18
N GLY A 455 44.95 -4.88 74.03
CA GLY A 455 43.50 -4.69 73.95
C GLY A 455 43.04 -3.54 73.06
N ILE A 456 41.80 -3.66 72.58
CA ILE A 456 41.12 -2.78 71.61
C ILE A 456 41.09 -1.30 72.06
N ARG A 457 41.11 -1.03 73.37
CA ARG A 457 41.20 0.35 73.93
C ARG A 457 42.49 1.10 73.53
N SER A 458 43.58 0.39 73.20
CA SER A 458 44.85 1.00 72.75
C SER A 458 44.80 1.57 71.32
N LEU A 459 43.75 1.27 70.55
CA LEU A 459 43.51 1.82 69.21
C LEU A 459 42.79 3.18 69.27
N MET A 460 42.01 3.43 70.33
CA MET A 460 41.23 4.66 70.50
C MET A 460 42.00 5.79 71.21
N THR A 461 43.05 5.45 71.97
CA THR A 461 43.91 6.44 72.64
C THR A 461 44.88 7.09 71.65
N PRO A 462 44.87 8.43 71.46
CA PRO A 462 45.81 9.08 70.58
C PRO A 462 47.23 8.95 71.13
N ARG A 463 48.17 8.43 70.33
CA ARG A 463 49.59 8.56 70.66
C ARG A 463 49.99 10.01 70.38
N ARG A 464 50.43 10.74 71.42
CA ARG A 464 51.12 12.03 71.23
C ARG A 464 52.38 11.77 70.42
N LEU A 465 52.44 12.33 69.21
CA LEU A 465 53.60 12.21 68.35
C LEU A 465 54.73 13.05 68.94
N LEU A 466 55.89 12.43 69.09
CA LEU A 466 57.17 13.10 69.21
C LEU A 466 57.38 13.97 67.97
N ARG A 467 57.88 15.18 68.17
CA ARG A 467 58.17 16.12 67.08
C ARG A 467 59.08 15.48 66.03
N LEU A 468 58.71 15.70 64.77
CA LEU A 468 59.66 15.98 63.69
C LEU A 468 59.96 17.49 63.79
N ASN A 469 61.24 17.84 63.84
CA ASN A 469 61.71 19.23 63.86
C ASN A 469 61.35 19.95 62.56
#